data_AF-A0A359E2N3-F1
#
_entry.id   AF-A0A359E2N3-F1
#
_cell.length_a   1.000
_cell.length_b   1.000
_cell.length_c   1.000
_cell.angle_alpha   90.00
_cell.angle_beta   90.00
_cell.angle_gamma   90.00
#
_symmetry.space_group_name_H-M   'P 1'
#
loop_
_entity.id
_entity.type
_entity.pdbx_description
1 polymer ?
#
loop_
_entity_poly.entity_id
_entity_poly.type
_entity_poly.pdbx_seq_one_letter_code
_entity_poly.pdbx_strand_id
1 'polypeptide(L)'
;MFSNGVFIVLPGASSSVYSFRNQHQPHLKMLHKRLPTDPRIVDEIFSTVTKPGLEEVGWLLAMVATYGKTPLELKGFSWNEDNSINIPSKKRSVRPLHPQWVFLFQLKEKQPSKLKSRWNSLTQCLSQALEQDQINLKVEGLLLAHKVRKVY
;
A
#
# COMPACT_ATOMS: atom_id res chain seq x y z
N MET A 1 -17.92 -13.80 75.67
CA MET A 1 -16.46 -13.56 75.61
C MET A 1 -16.09 -13.37 74.15
N PHE A 2 -16.08 -12.12 73.69
CA PHE A 2 -15.63 -11.73 72.36
C PHE A 2 -14.38 -10.87 72.54
N SER A 3 -13.26 -11.32 71.97
CA SER A 3 -12.00 -10.59 71.95
C SER A 3 -11.47 -10.55 70.53
N ASN A 4 -11.50 -9.34 69.96
CA ASN A 4 -10.36 -8.62 69.38
C ASN A 4 -10.75 -7.89 68.09
N GLY A 5 -11.23 -6.67 68.28
CA GLY A 5 -11.07 -5.60 67.30
C GLY A 5 -9.77 -4.85 67.58
N VAL A 6 -9.10 -4.40 66.51
CA VAL A 6 -8.39 -3.12 66.49
C VAL A 6 -8.57 -2.53 65.10
N PHE A 7 -9.20 -1.35 65.10
CA PHE A 7 -9.29 -0.40 64.00
C PHE A 7 -7.92 0.26 63.77
N ILE A 8 -7.48 0.37 62.52
CA ILE A 8 -6.49 1.39 62.13
C ILE A 8 -7.16 2.27 61.06
N VAL A 9 -7.46 3.51 61.46
CA VAL A 9 -7.90 4.60 60.60
C VAL A 9 -6.64 5.27 60.06
N LEU A 10 -6.48 5.32 58.74
CA LEU A 10 -5.58 6.26 58.08
C LEU A 10 -6.43 7.24 57.25
N PRO A 11 -6.31 8.56 57.49
CA PRO A 11 -6.99 9.58 56.70
C PRO A 11 -6.10 9.98 55.53
N GLY A 12 -6.65 10.01 54.31
CA GLY A 12 -5.85 10.38 53.16
C GLY A 12 -6.64 10.38 51.85
N ALA A 13 -7.33 11.48 51.62
CA ALA A 13 -7.54 12.09 50.30
C ALA A 13 -8.02 11.19 49.14
N SER A 14 -9.29 11.44 48.81
CA SER A 14 -9.69 11.86 47.46
C SER A 14 -9.58 10.85 46.32
N SER A 15 -10.77 10.34 46.00
CA SER A 15 -11.36 10.38 44.66
C SER A 15 -11.00 9.28 43.65
N SER A 16 -12.11 8.71 43.17
CA SER A 16 -12.35 8.25 41.81
C SER A 16 -11.96 6.80 41.48
N VAL A 17 -12.90 5.91 41.79
CA VAL A 17 -13.64 5.12 40.78
C VAL A 17 -12.89 4.90 39.46
N TYR A 18 -12.11 3.83 39.35
CA TYR A 18 -11.84 3.23 38.05
C TYR A 18 -13.00 2.31 37.68
N SER A 19 -14.10 2.95 37.26
CA SER A 19 -15.02 2.35 36.30
C SER A 19 -14.19 2.09 35.04
N PHE A 20 -14.03 0.83 34.66
CA PHE A 20 -13.54 0.44 33.34
C PHE A 20 -14.58 0.89 32.31
N ARG A 21 -14.49 2.18 31.97
CA ARG A 21 -15.34 2.88 31.03
C ARG A 21 -14.86 2.50 29.64
N ASN A 22 -15.71 1.72 29.00
CA ASN A 22 -15.80 1.56 27.57
C ASN A 22 -15.63 2.93 26.86
N GLN A 23 -15.02 2.90 25.67
CA GLN A 23 -14.84 4.00 24.71
C GLN A 23 -13.59 4.86 24.91
N HIS A 24 -12.58 4.62 24.06
CA HIS A 24 -12.22 5.55 22.98
C HIS A 24 -11.24 4.85 22.03
N GLN A 25 -11.75 4.20 20.99
CA GLN A 25 -11.03 4.07 19.72
C GLN A 25 -11.45 5.25 18.83
N PRO A 26 -10.72 6.38 18.81
CA PRO A 26 -10.94 7.37 17.80
C PRO A 26 -10.12 6.99 16.55
N HIS A 27 -10.80 6.98 15.42
CA HIS A 27 -10.22 7.06 14.06
C HIS A 27 -10.07 5.80 13.20
N LEU A 28 -10.95 4.81 13.37
CA LEU A 28 -11.48 4.05 12.21
C LEU A 28 -12.66 4.81 11.60
N LYS A 29 -12.44 6.07 11.24
CA LYS A 29 -13.39 6.84 10.42
C LYS A 29 -13.28 6.33 8.98
N MET A 30 -14.26 5.52 8.60
CA MET A 30 -14.78 5.37 7.24
C MET A 30 -13.76 5.44 6.09
N LEU A 31 -13.14 4.31 5.80
CA LEU A 31 -12.91 3.93 4.40
C LEU A 31 -13.45 2.52 4.20
N HIS A 32 -14.78 2.36 4.16
CA HIS A 32 -15.41 1.32 3.33
C HIS A 32 -15.16 1.61 1.84
N LYS A 33 -13.96 2.08 1.46
CA LYS A 33 -13.49 1.91 0.09
C LYS A 33 -13.20 0.43 -0.03
N ARG A 34 -14.12 -0.30 -0.68
CA ARG A 34 -13.85 -1.68 -1.08
C ARG A 34 -12.47 -1.69 -1.74
N LEU A 35 -11.53 -2.41 -1.12
CA LEU A 35 -10.21 -2.57 -1.70
C LEU A 35 -10.39 -3.09 -3.12
N PRO A 36 -9.64 -2.55 -4.09
CA PRO A 36 -9.76 -3.03 -5.45
C PRO A 36 -9.38 -4.51 -5.46
N THR A 37 -10.28 -5.34 -6.00
CA THR A 37 -10.07 -6.77 -6.18
C THR A 37 -9.05 -7.00 -7.29
N ASP A 38 -8.42 -8.17 -7.32
CA ASP A 38 -7.44 -8.51 -8.35
C ASP A 38 -7.97 -8.34 -9.78
N PRO A 39 -9.20 -8.81 -10.14
CA PRO A 39 -9.77 -8.56 -11.46
C PRO A 39 -9.91 -7.07 -11.76
N ARG A 40 -10.39 -6.27 -10.79
CA ARG A 40 -10.56 -4.82 -10.97
C ARG A 40 -9.22 -4.10 -11.19
N ILE A 41 -8.17 -4.54 -10.49
CA ILE A 41 -6.82 -3.99 -10.68
C ILE A 41 -6.32 -4.30 -12.09
N VAL A 42 -6.46 -5.55 -12.52
CA VAL A 42 -6.05 -6.02 -13.84
C VAL A 42 -6.79 -5.25 -14.94
N ASP A 43 -8.11 -5.16 -14.85
CA ASP A 43 -8.96 -4.47 -15.83
C ASP A 43 -8.60 -2.99 -15.95
N GLU A 44 -8.41 -2.28 -14.82
CA GLU A 44 -8.06 -0.86 -14.85
C GLU A 44 -6.66 -0.63 -15.44
N ILE A 45 -5.69 -1.48 -15.11
CA ILE A 45 -4.35 -1.39 -15.67
C ILE A 45 -4.40 -1.59 -17.19
N PHE A 46 -5.10 -2.62 -17.67
CA PHE A 46 -5.25 -2.84 -19.11
C PHE A 46 -5.98 -1.69 -19.80
N SER A 47 -7.08 -1.20 -19.22
CA SER A 47 -7.79 -0.02 -19.71
C SER A 47 -6.85 1.19 -19.80
N THR A 48 -6.00 1.42 -18.80
CA THR A 48 -5.02 2.52 -18.80
C THR A 48 -3.97 2.35 -19.91
N VAL A 49 -3.42 1.14 -20.07
CA VAL A 49 -2.42 0.84 -21.11
C VAL A 49 -2.99 0.98 -22.52
N THR A 50 -4.30 0.78 -22.71
CA THR A 50 -4.95 0.97 -24.02
C THR A 50 -5.24 2.44 -24.37
N LYS A 51 -5.12 3.37 -23.41
CA LYS A 51 -5.33 4.80 -23.66
C LYS A 51 -4.07 5.42 -24.28
N PRO A 52 -4.20 6.17 -25.39
CA PRO A 52 -3.04 6.77 -26.05
C PRO A 52 -2.34 7.77 -25.14
N GLY A 53 -1.02 7.64 -25.00
CA GLY A 53 -0.19 8.50 -24.16
C GLY A 53 -0.14 8.12 -22.68
N LEU A 54 -0.85 7.07 -22.25
CA LEU A 54 -0.85 6.55 -20.87
C LEU A 54 -0.25 5.14 -20.77
N GLU A 55 0.35 4.62 -21.84
CA GLU A 55 0.89 3.26 -21.90
C GLU A 55 1.95 3.03 -20.82
N GLU A 56 2.89 3.97 -20.70
CA GLU A 56 3.96 3.92 -19.71
C GLU A 56 3.44 4.15 -18.29
N VAL A 57 2.37 4.96 -18.14
CA VAL A 57 1.70 5.20 -16.86
C VAL A 57 1.02 3.92 -16.37
N GLY A 58 0.33 3.21 -17.27
CA GLY A 58 -0.26 1.91 -17.02
C GLY A 58 0.80 0.86 -16.64
N TRP A 59 1.96 0.87 -17.32
CA TRP A 59 3.10 0.04 -16.93
C TRP A 59 3.60 0.35 -15.51
N LEU A 60 3.72 1.62 -15.13
CA LEU A 60 4.15 2.01 -13.78
C LEU A 60 3.13 1.58 -12.72
N LEU A 61 1.83 1.71 -13.00
CA LEU A 61 0.77 1.20 -12.12
C LEU A 61 0.86 -0.32 -11.95
N ALA A 62 1.14 -1.05 -13.03
CA ALA A 62 1.34 -2.49 -12.98
C ALA A 62 2.55 -2.88 -12.12
N MET A 63 3.66 -2.13 -12.19
CA MET A 63 4.81 -2.30 -11.30
C MET A 63 4.43 -2.08 -9.82
N VAL A 64 3.70 -1.00 -9.52
CA VAL A 64 3.22 -0.70 -8.15
C VAL A 64 2.31 -1.83 -7.65
N ALA A 65 1.37 -2.28 -8.47
CA ALA A 65 0.41 -3.32 -8.13
C ALA A 65 1.08 -4.68 -7.88
N THR A 66 2.12 -5.00 -8.66
CA THR A 66 2.83 -6.28 -8.61
C THR A 66 3.80 -6.37 -7.42
N TYR A 67 4.52 -5.29 -7.11
CA TYR A 67 5.59 -5.29 -6.10
C TYR A 67 5.22 -4.58 -4.78
N GLY A 68 4.10 -3.85 -4.74
CA GLY A 68 3.65 -3.17 -3.52
C GLY A 68 4.65 -2.11 -3.06
N LYS A 69 5.19 -1.35 -4.01
CA LYS A 69 6.20 -0.31 -3.81
C LYS A 69 5.72 0.97 -4.46
N THR A 70 6.00 2.10 -3.83
CA THR A 70 5.69 3.41 -4.41
C THR A 70 6.55 3.66 -5.65
N PRO A 71 6.12 4.54 -6.58
CA PRO A 71 6.98 4.98 -7.68
C PRO A 71 8.29 5.62 -7.22
N LEU A 72 8.35 6.21 -6.03
CA LEU A 72 9.60 6.74 -5.49
C LEU A 72 10.54 5.61 -5.06
N GLU A 73 10.01 4.59 -4.38
CA GLU A 73 10.80 3.41 -4.00
C GLU A 73 11.29 2.62 -5.21
N LEU A 74 10.48 2.47 -6.25
CA LEU A 74 10.85 1.72 -7.45
C LEU A 74 11.95 2.42 -8.27
N LYS A 75 12.32 3.67 -7.98
CA LYS A 75 13.33 4.39 -8.76
C LYS A 75 14.67 3.65 -8.75
N GLY A 76 15.20 3.38 -9.95
CA GLY A 76 16.51 2.74 -10.11
C GLY A 76 16.54 1.26 -9.79
N PHE A 77 15.40 0.57 -9.83
CA PHE A 77 15.36 -0.88 -9.66
C PHE A 77 16.12 -1.63 -10.76
N SER A 78 16.50 -2.87 -10.46
CA SER A 78 17.04 -3.81 -11.44
C SER A 78 16.29 -5.15 -11.40
N TRP A 79 16.18 -5.80 -12.55
CA TRP A 79 15.56 -7.11 -12.69
C TRP A 79 16.50 -8.23 -12.26
N ASN A 80 15.93 -9.25 -11.62
CA ASN A 80 16.56 -10.55 -11.43
C ASN A 80 15.95 -11.60 -12.38
N GLU A 81 16.63 -12.74 -12.48
CA GLU A 81 16.17 -13.88 -13.30
C GLU A 81 14.86 -14.47 -12.79
N ASP A 82 14.64 -14.48 -11.47
CA ASP A 82 13.46 -15.04 -10.79
C ASP A 82 12.23 -14.11 -10.77
N ASN A 83 12.21 -13.08 -11.64
CA ASN A 83 11.18 -12.03 -11.69
C ASN A 83 11.07 -11.17 -10.42
N SER A 84 11.98 -11.31 -9.46
CA SER A 84 12.14 -10.34 -8.39
C SER A 84 12.87 -9.09 -8.88
N ILE A 85 12.77 -8.00 -8.12
CA ILE A 85 13.50 -6.76 -8.39
C ILE A 85 14.39 -6.39 -7.21
N ASN A 86 15.59 -5.89 -7.50
CA ASN A 86 16.41 -5.23 -6.48
C ASN A 86 16.10 -3.75 -6.50
N ILE A 87 15.89 -3.18 -5.32
CA ILE A 87 15.59 -1.76 -5.14
C ILE A 87 16.70 -1.15 -4.30
N PRO A 88 17.27 0.01 -4.67
CA PRO A 88 18.36 0.64 -3.92
C PRO A 88 18.05 0.88 -2.43
N SER A 89 16.79 1.17 -2.11
CA SER A 89 16.33 1.39 -0.73
C SER A 89 16.13 0.13 0.10
N LYS A 90 16.31 -1.08 -0.48
CA LYS A 90 16.07 -2.36 0.20
C LYS A 90 17.29 -3.28 0.09
N LYS A 91 17.66 -3.88 1.24
CA LYS A 91 18.77 -4.85 1.32
C LYS A 91 18.47 -6.19 0.63
N ARG A 92 17.19 -6.55 0.49
CA ARG A 92 16.75 -7.82 -0.10
C ARG A 92 15.94 -7.55 -1.36
N SER A 93 15.99 -8.50 -2.30
CA SER A 93 15.13 -8.48 -3.49
C SER A 93 13.65 -8.50 -3.08
N VAL A 94 12.84 -7.75 -3.83
CA VAL A 94 11.40 -7.69 -3.67
C VAL A 94 10.78 -8.64 -4.68
N ARG A 95 10.13 -9.69 -4.17
CA ARG A 95 9.39 -10.64 -5.01
C ARG A 95 8.01 -10.07 -5.38
N PRO A 96 7.51 -10.38 -6.58
CA PRO A 96 6.15 -10.05 -6.96
C PRO A 96 5.18 -10.83 -6.07
N LEU A 97 4.09 -10.20 -5.66
CA LEU A 97 3.05 -10.88 -4.88
C LEU A 97 2.34 -11.95 -5.73
N HIS A 98 2.02 -11.58 -6.98
CA HIS A 98 1.50 -12.51 -7.99
C HIS A 98 2.53 -12.62 -9.13
N PRO A 99 3.34 -13.68 -9.17
CA PRO A 99 4.32 -13.88 -10.25
C PRO A 99 3.69 -13.86 -11.64
N GLN A 100 2.44 -14.32 -11.77
CA GLN A 100 1.66 -14.28 -13.01
C GLN A 100 1.48 -12.85 -13.56
N TRP A 101 1.39 -11.84 -12.70
CA TRP A 101 1.19 -10.45 -13.12
C TRP A 101 2.39 -9.88 -13.88
N VAL A 102 3.60 -10.37 -13.58
CA VAL A 102 4.81 -9.99 -14.32
C VAL A 102 4.67 -10.36 -15.79
N PHE A 103 4.15 -11.55 -16.08
CA PHE A 103 3.91 -12.04 -17.44
C PHE A 103 2.65 -11.43 -18.06
N LEU A 104 1.56 -11.33 -17.28
CA LEU A 104 0.28 -10.80 -17.73
C LEU A 104 0.42 -9.37 -18.25
N PHE A 105 1.16 -8.53 -17.52
CA PHE A 105 1.42 -7.15 -17.91
C PHE A 105 2.66 -6.98 -18.79
N GLN A 106 3.39 -8.07 -19.07
CA GLN A 106 4.63 -8.08 -19.85
C GLN A 106 5.62 -7.03 -19.32
N LEU A 107 5.84 -7.01 -18.00
CA LEU A 107 6.54 -5.91 -17.32
C LEU A 107 7.99 -5.73 -17.78
N LYS A 108 8.65 -6.82 -18.18
CA LYS A 108 10.03 -6.79 -18.66
C LYS A 108 10.09 -6.31 -20.11
N GLU A 109 9.19 -6.80 -20.95
CA GLU A 109 9.15 -6.54 -22.39
C GLU A 109 8.64 -5.14 -22.70
N LYS A 110 7.65 -4.66 -21.94
CA LYS A 110 7.05 -3.32 -22.08
C LYS A 110 7.72 -2.26 -21.24
N GLN A 111 8.90 -2.53 -20.67
CA GLN A 111 9.61 -1.54 -19.88
C GLN A 111 9.92 -0.28 -20.72
N PRO A 112 9.59 0.93 -20.24
CA PRO A 112 9.89 2.16 -20.95
C PRO A 112 11.38 2.32 -21.25
N SER A 113 11.69 2.71 -22.49
CA SER A 113 13.07 2.99 -22.89
C SER A 113 13.62 4.20 -22.12
N LYS A 114 14.93 4.19 -21.83
CA LYS A 114 15.62 5.27 -21.09
C LYS A 114 14.95 5.59 -19.74
N LEU A 115 14.46 4.56 -19.05
CA LEU A 115 13.74 4.66 -17.78
C LEU A 115 14.41 5.58 -16.74
N LYS A 116 15.75 5.53 -16.62
CA LYS A 116 16.50 6.34 -15.65
C LYS A 116 16.32 7.85 -15.86
N SER A 117 16.39 8.33 -17.10
CA SER A 117 16.25 9.77 -17.39
C SER A 117 14.78 10.20 -17.41
N ARG A 118 13.87 9.31 -17.79
CA ARG A 118 12.43 9.60 -17.92
C ARG A 118 11.63 9.36 -16.65
N TRP A 119 12.22 8.76 -15.61
CA TRP A 119 11.50 8.39 -14.38
C TRP A 119 10.70 9.55 -13.77
N ASN A 120 11.32 10.72 -13.62
CA ASN A 120 10.68 11.87 -13.01
C ASN A 120 9.47 12.33 -13.85
N SER A 121 9.63 12.39 -15.18
CA SER A 121 8.54 12.72 -16.11
C SER A 121 7.42 11.68 -16.04
N LEU A 122 7.76 10.39 -16.00
CA LEU A 122 6.77 9.31 -15.88
C LEU A 122 5.98 9.39 -14.57
N THR A 123 6.65 9.68 -13.45
CA THR A 123 5.97 9.87 -12.16
C THR A 123 5.08 11.12 -12.16
N GLN A 124 5.48 12.18 -12.86
CA GLN A 124 4.65 13.38 -13.03
C GLN A 124 3.43 13.08 -13.90
N CYS A 125 3.58 12.33 -15.00
CA CYS A 125 2.46 11.89 -15.82
C CYS A 125 1.48 11.02 -15.04
N LEU A 126 1.98 10.12 -14.17
CA LEU A 126 1.12 9.34 -13.28
C LEU A 126 0.34 10.25 -12.31
N SER A 127 1.01 11.20 -11.65
CA SER A 127 0.33 12.14 -10.74
C SER A 127 -0.73 12.97 -11.48
N GLN A 128 -0.40 13.49 -12.66
CA GLN A 128 -1.32 14.26 -13.49
C GLN A 128 -2.53 13.43 -13.93
N ALA A 129 -2.32 12.18 -14.37
CA ALA A 129 -3.41 11.29 -14.76
C ALA A 129 -4.34 10.94 -13.59
N LEU A 130 -3.79 10.86 -12.36
CA LEU A 130 -4.57 10.67 -11.14
C LEU A 130 -5.34 11.93 -10.74
N GLU A 131 -4.76 13.12 -10.92
CA GLU A 131 -5.43 14.40 -10.63
C GLU A 131 -6.55 14.71 -11.63
N GLN A 132 -6.36 14.32 -12.90
CA GLN A 132 -7.34 14.46 -13.96
C GLN A 132 -8.42 13.36 -13.98
N ASP A 133 -8.41 12.47 -12.97
CA ASP A 133 -9.33 11.33 -12.84
C ASP A 133 -9.38 10.43 -14.10
N GLN A 134 -8.27 10.38 -14.85
CA GLN A 134 -8.13 9.50 -16.01
C GLN A 134 -7.94 8.04 -15.60
N ILE A 135 -7.62 7.81 -14.33
CA ILE A 135 -7.32 6.52 -13.73
C ILE A 135 -8.12 6.42 -12.42
N ASN A 136 -9.03 5.46 -12.35
CA ASN A 136 -9.89 5.29 -11.17
C ASN A 136 -9.16 4.63 -9.98
N LEU A 137 -7.97 4.07 -10.24
CA LEU A 137 -7.18 3.31 -9.29
C LEU A 137 -6.06 4.17 -8.69
N LYS A 138 -6.18 4.43 -7.39
CA LYS A 138 -5.16 5.19 -6.63
C LYS A 138 -4.00 4.30 -6.20
N VAL A 139 -2.79 4.86 -6.23
CA VAL A 139 -1.56 4.20 -5.75
C VAL A 139 -1.70 3.72 -4.30
N GLU A 140 -2.30 4.53 -3.42
CA GLU A 140 -2.56 4.15 -2.02
C GLU A 140 -3.45 2.90 -1.91
N GLY A 141 -4.49 2.82 -2.77
CA GLY A 141 -5.39 1.68 -2.83
C GLY A 141 -4.67 0.41 -3.29
N LEU A 142 -3.77 0.52 -4.27
CA LEU A 142 -2.91 -0.57 -4.72
C LEU A 142 -1.98 -1.06 -3.60
N LEU A 143 -1.30 -0.14 -2.91
CA LEU A 143 -0.38 -0.47 -1.82
C LEU A 143 -1.12 -1.13 -0.66
N LEU A 144 -2.31 -0.64 -0.32
CA LEU A 144 -3.13 -1.22 0.74
C LEU A 144 -3.64 -2.61 0.34
N ALA A 145 -4.16 -2.77 -0.87
CA ALA A 145 -4.59 -4.06 -1.39
C ALA A 145 -3.44 -5.08 -1.41
N HIS A 146 -2.23 -4.67 -1.80
CA HIS A 146 -1.05 -5.52 -1.77
C HIS A 146 -0.66 -5.92 -0.34
N LYS A 147 -0.74 -4.99 0.63
CA LYS A 147 -0.46 -5.30 2.04
C LYS A 147 -1.44 -6.34 2.59
N VAL A 148 -2.73 -6.17 2.33
CA VAL A 148 -3.77 -7.09 2.79
C VAL A 148 -3.56 -8.48 2.20
N ARG A 149 -3.36 -8.59 0.89
CA ARG A 149 -3.10 -9.87 0.20
C ARG A 149 -1.80 -10.58 0.60
N LYS A 150 -0.87 -9.87 1.26
CA LYS A 150 0.37 -10.48 1.77
C LYS A 150 0.18 -11.11 3.16
N VAL A 151 -0.83 -10.66 3.91
CA VAL A 151 -1.09 -11.09 5.30
C VAL A 151 -2.02 -12.30 5.34
N TYR A 152 -2.96 -12.38 4.40
CA TYR A 152 -3.82 -13.53 4.17
C TYR A 152 -3.16 -14.50 3.19
#